data_AF-A0A917XED4-F1
#
_entry.id   AF-A0A917XED4-F1
#
_cell.length_a   1.000
_cell.length_b   1.000
_cell.length_c   1.000
_cell.angle_alpha   90.00
_cell.angle_beta   90.00
_cell.angle_gamma   90.00
#
_symmetry.space_group_name_H-M   'P 1'
#
loop_
_entity.id
_entity.type
_entity.pdbx_description
1 polymer ?
#
loop_
_entity_poly.entity_id
_entity_poly.type
_entity_poly.pdbx_seq_one_letter_code
_entity_poly.pdbx_strand_id
1 'polypeptide(L)'
;MDDLGKRLAALILPDADGAEVAEAVARLVAMPHGTQPLRGHIDPSRDGSEVVSAVAHRVRVDFFRRIGLDSLLTAGSSLYLPL
;
A
#
# COMPACT_ATOMS: atom_id res chain seq x y z
N MET A 1 -24.31 11.81 16.77
CA MET A 1 -22.85 11.59 16.64
C MET A 1 -22.32 10.65 17.72
N ASP A 2 -23.06 10.47 18.82
CA ASP A 2 -22.63 9.83 20.06
C ASP A 2 -22.19 8.35 19.93
N ASP A 3 -22.60 7.66 18.85
CA ASP A 3 -22.28 6.25 18.59
C ASP A 3 -21.16 6.04 17.54
N LEU A 4 -20.60 7.13 17.00
CA LEU A 4 -19.60 7.06 15.93
C LEU A 4 -18.35 6.27 16.34
N GLY A 5 -17.83 6.52 17.55
CA GLY A 5 -16.63 5.84 18.04
C GLY A 5 -16.80 4.32 18.18
N LYS A 6 -17.98 3.85 18.62
CA LYS A 6 -18.28 2.42 18.75
C LYS A 6 -18.35 1.74 17.38
N ARG A 7 -18.97 2.41 16.41
CA ARG A 7 -19.06 1.91 15.02
C ARG A 7 -17.69 1.81 14.35
N LEU A 8 -16.81 2.78 14.58
CA LEU A 8 -15.44 2.74 14.06
C LEU A 8 -14.61 1.64 14.74
N ALA A 9 -14.72 1.49 16.06
CA ALA A 9 -14.02 0.44 16.79
C ALA A 9 -14.43 -0.97 16.33
N ALA A 10 -15.69 -1.16 15.94
CA ALA A 10 -16.19 -2.45 15.42
C ALA A 10 -15.60 -2.85 14.06
N LEU A 11 -14.90 -1.95 13.35
CA LEU A 11 -14.21 -2.26 12.09
C LEU A 11 -12.83 -2.90 12.31
N ILE A 12 -12.28 -2.81 13.52
CA ILE A 12 -10.97 -3.39 13.85
C ILE A 12 -11.16 -4.87 14.15
N LEU A 13 -10.43 -5.72 13.40
CA LEU A 13 -10.42 -7.16 13.65
C LEU A 13 -9.67 -7.46 14.96
N PRO A 14 -10.22 -8.26 15.89
CA PRO A 14 -9.60 -8.53 17.19
C PRO A 14 -8.26 -9.25 17.09
N ASP A 15 -8.02 -9.95 15.98
CA ASP A 15 -6.80 -10.73 15.74
C ASP A 15 -5.73 -9.95 14.96
N ALA A 16 -5.92 -8.65 14.75
CA ALA A 16 -4.91 -7.81 14.10
C ALA A 16 -3.64 -7.70 14.97
N ASP A 17 -2.50 -8.15 14.45
CA ASP A 17 -1.22 -8.10 15.15
C ASP A 17 -0.31 -7.01 14.56
N GLY A 18 0.11 -6.06 15.40
CA GLY A 18 1.07 -5.03 15.00
C GLY A 18 2.43 -5.59 14.58
N ALA A 19 2.79 -6.80 15.02
CA ALA A 19 4.03 -7.47 14.61
C ALA A 19 4.08 -7.72 13.09
N GLU A 20 2.94 -7.89 12.41
CA GLU A 20 2.88 -8.07 10.96
C GLU A 20 3.53 -6.91 10.19
N VAL A 21 3.38 -5.68 10.70
CA VAL A 21 4.03 -4.49 10.13
C VAL A 21 5.54 -4.55 10.30
N ALA A 22 6.02 -4.93 11.49
CA ALA A 22 7.45 -5.05 11.76
C ALA A 22 8.10 -6.12 10.87
N GLU A 23 7.43 -7.26 10.69
CA GLU A 23 7.89 -8.31 9.78
C GLU A 23 7.89 -7.86 8.32
N ALA A 24 6.85 -7.13 7.88
CA ALA A 24 6.81 -6.58 6.53
C ALA A 24 7.98 -5.62 6.28
N VAL A 25 8.29 -4.75 7.24
CA VAL A 25 9.44 -3.84 7.16
C VAL A 25 10.75 -4.62 7.11
N ALA A 26 10.93 -5.64 7.95
CA ALA A 26 12.12 -6.49 7.94
C ALA A 26 12.30 -7.19 6.58
N ARG A 27 11.21 -7.71 5.99
CA ARG A 27 11.22 -8.29 4.63
C ARG A 27 11.65 -7.27 3.58
N LEU A 28 11.08 -6.06 3.60
CA LEU A 28 11.42 -4.99 2.64
C LEU A 28 12.90 -4.58 2.72
N VAL A 29 13.45 -4.47 3.93
CA VAL A 29 14.87 -4.14 4.15
C VAL A 29 15.79 -5.26 3.65
N ALA A 30 15.37 -6.52 3.77
CA ALA A 30 16.14 -7.68 3.31
C ALA A 30 16.11 -7.89 1.78
N MET A 31 15.22 -7.22 1.05
CA MET A 31 15.14 -7.35 -0.40
C MET A 31 16.37 -6.73 -1.09
N PRO A 32 16.83 -7.30 -2.23
CA PRO A 32 17.85 -6.68 -3.06
C PRO A 32 17.50 -5.23 -3.41
N HIS A 33 18.49 -4.35 -3.44
CA HIS A 33 18.27 -2.94 -3.76
C HIS A 33 17.59 -2.78 -5.13
N GLY A 34 16.49 -2.02 -5.16
CA GLY A 34 15.73 -1.71 -6.37
C GLY A 34 14.66 -2.74 -6.73
N THR A 35 14.50 -3.81 -5.94
CA THR A 35 13.39 -4.77 -6.10
C THR A 35 12.25 -4.54 -5.12
N GLN A 36 12.44 -3.66 -4.14
CA GLN A 36 11.39 -3.29 -3.19
C GLN A 36 10.17 -2.71 -3.93
N PRO A 37 8.95 -3.11 -3.58
CA PRO A 37 7.76 -2.45 -4.08
C PRO A 37 7.70 -1.01 -3.56
N LEU A 38 7.10 -0.11 -4.33
CA LEU A 38 6.83 1.26 -3.88
C LEU A 38 5.89 1.31 -2.66
N ARG A 39 5.02 0.30 -2.50
CA ARG A 39 4.06 0.21 -1.39
C ARG A 39 3.70 -1.24 -1.10
N GLY A 40 3.63 -1.59 0.18
CA GLY A 40 2.94 -2.79 0.68
C GLY A 40 1.75 -2.38 1.56
N HIS A 41 0.78 -3.28 1.72
CA HIS A 41 -0.40 -3.06 2.56
C HIS A 41 -0.48 -4.15 3.63
N ILE A 42 -0.63 -3.72 4.88
CA ILE A 42 -1.06 -4.54 6.01
C ILE A 42 -2.32 -3.85 6.52
N ASP A 43 -3.48 -4.34 6.08
CA ASP A 43 -4.79 -3.76 6.38
C ASP A 43 -5.77 -4.87 6.82
N PRO A 44 -5.72 -5.26 8.11
CA PRO A 44 -6.61 -6.27 8.66
C PRO A 44 -8.09 -5.86 8.57
N SER A 45 -8.38 -4.57 8.62
CA SER A 45 -9.74 -4.01 8.53
C SER A 45 -10.33 -4.03 7.12
N ARG A 46 -9.49 -4.17 6.08
CA ARG A 46 -9.89 -4.01 4.68
C ARG A 46 -10.66 -2.71 4.45
N ASP A 47 -10.09 -1.61 4.93
CA ASP A 47 -10.71 -0.28 4.89
C ASP A 47 -10.77 0.32 3.47
N GLY A 48 -10.11 -0.33 2.51
CA GLY A 48 -10.07 0.06 1.10
C GLY A 48 -8.86 0.91 0.73
N SER A 49 -7.94 1.17 1.66
CA SER A 49 -6.70 1.92 1.45
C SER A 49 -5.83 1.31 0.34
N GLU A 50 -5.81 -0.01 0.19
CA GLU A 50 -5.13 -0.70 -0.91
C GLU A 50 -5.69 -0.29 -2.28
N VAL A 51 -7.01 -0.29 -2.42
CA VAL A 51 -7.69 0.07 -3.67
C VAL A 51 -7.45 1.54 -4.00
N VAL A 52 -7.61 2.42 -3.01
CA VAL A 52 -7.35 3.87 -3.18
C VAL A 52 -5.90 4.11 -3.59
N SER A 53 -4.95 3.43 -2.94
CA SER A 53 -3.53 3.55 -3.27
C SER A 53 -3.23 3.06 -4.67
N ALA A 54 -3.85 1.96 -5.11
CA ALA A 54 -3.69 1.43 -6.46
C ALA A 54 -4.18 2.40 -7.54
N VAL A 55 -5.35 3.00 -7.34
CA VAL A 55 -5.90 4.02 -8.25
C VAL A 55 -5.00 5.26 -8.28
N ALA A 56 -4.63 5.80 -7.11
CA ALA A 56 -3.77 6.97 -7.01
C ALA A 56 -2.41 6.75 -7.69
N HIS A 57 -1.84 5.55 -7.53
CA HIS A 57 -0.59 5.18 -8.15
C HIS A 57 -0.70 5.15 -9.68
N ARG A 58 -1.74 4.51 -10.22
CA ARG A 58 -2.00 4.49 -11.67
C ARG A 58 -2.13 5.90 -12.24
N VAL A 59 -2.93 6.76 -11.60
CA VAL A 59 -3.13 8.15 -12.05
C VAL A 59 -1.80 8.90 -12.08
N ARG A 60 -0.92 8.68 -11.10
CA ARG A 60 0.42 9.28 -11.06
C ARG A 60 1.30 8.77 -12.21
N VAL A 61 1.32 7.47 -12.46
CA VAL A 61 2.06 6.87 -13.58
C VAL A 61 1.59 7.43 -14.92
N ASP A 62 0.28 7.52 -15.12
CA ASP A 62 -0.31 8.06 -16.35
C ASP A 62 0.04 9.54 -16.53
N PHE A 63 0.05 10.32 -15.44
CA PHE A 63 0.50 11.70 -15.45
C PHE A 63 1.96 11.83 -15.87
N PHE A 64 2.88 11.07 -15.28
CA PHE A 64 4.32 11.09 -15.62
C PHE A 64 4.56 10.78 -17.10
N ARG A 65 3.86 9.79 -17.64
CA ARG A 65 3.91 9.45 -19.07
C ARG A 65 3.40 10.60 -19.94
N ARG A 66 2.28 11.23 -19.57
CA ARG A 66 1.68 12.34 -20.31
C ARG A 66 2.57 13.58 -20.39
N ILE A 67 3.40 13.81 -19.38
CA ILE A 67 4.33 14.96 -19.34
C ILE A 67 5.75 14.62 -19.82
N GLY A 68 5.99 13.41 -20.34
CA GLY A 68 7.30 13.00 -20.88
C GLY A 68 8.38 12.75 -19.81
N LEU A 69 7.97 12.38 -18.59
CA LEU A 69 8.86 12.03 -17.48
C LEU A 69 8.78 10.53 -17.12
N ASP A 70 8.49 9.67 -18.09
CA ASP A 70 8.40 8.22 -17.88
C ASP A 70 9.74 7.60 -17.45
N SER A 71 10.87 8.24 -17.76
CA SER A 71 12.20 7.82 -17.31
C SER A 71 12.38 7.87 -15.78
N LEU A 72 11.52 8.60 -15.06
CA LEU A 72 11.51 8.63 -13.59
C LEU A 72 10.73 7.46 -12.97
N LEU A 73 10.02 6.66 -13.78
CA LEU A 73 9.30 5.48 -13.31
C LEU A 73 10.28 4.29 -13.24
N THR A 74 10.36 3.64 -12.08
CA THR A 74 11.26 2.49 -11.85
C THR A 74 10.47 1.17 -11.75
N ALA A 75 11.17 0.03 -11.71
CA ALA A 75 10.54 -1.28 -11.49
C ALA A 75 9.70 -1.31 -10.20
N GLY A 76 10.19 -0.69 -9.11
CA GLY A 76 9.43 -0.53 -7.86
C GLY A 76 8.21 0.39 -8.02
N SER A 77 8.20 1.29 -9.01
CA SER A 77 7.08 2.16 -9.37
C SER A 77 5.99 1.45 -10.19
N SER A 78 5.99 0.11 -10.24
CA SER A 78 4.89 -0.69 -10.76
C SER A 78 4.30 -1.50 -9.60
N LEU A 79 2.99 -1.46 -9.41
CA LEU A 79 2.28 -2.33 -8.45
C LEU A 79 2.25 -3.81 -8.90
N TYR A 80 3.23 -4.26 -9.67
CA TYR A 80 3.17 -5.59 -10.26
C TYR A 80 3.59 -6.65 -9.24
N LEU A 81 2.62 -7.17 -8.50
CA LEU A 81 2.64 -8.56 -8.08
C LEU A 81 1.56 -9.28 -8.91
N PRO A 82 1.91 -10.24 -9.78
CA PRO A 82 0.91 -11.15 -10.28
C PRO A 82 0.46 -12.02 -9.10
N LEU A 83 -0.85 -12.17 -8.95
CA LEU A 83 -1.45 -13.23 -8.14
C LEU A 83 -1.03 -14.60 -8.69
#